data_AF-A0A9X9G0E9-F1
#
_entry.id   AF-A0A9X9G0E9-F1
#
_cell.length_a   1.000
_cell.length_b   1.000
_cell.length_c   1.000
_cell.angle_alpha   90.00
_cell.angle_beta   90.00
_cell.angle_gamma   90.00
#
_symmetry.space_group_name_H-M   'P 1'
#
loop_
_entity.id
_entity.type
_entity.pdbx_description
1 polymer ?
#
loop_
_entity_poly.entity_id
_entity_poly.type
_entity_poly.pdbx_seq_one_letter_code
_entity_poly.pdbx_strand_id
1 'polypeptide(L)'
;MSVIKNMKLKSKLLFAFGMCAVITIVVAVIGQSGLNKLNAQVDNIVGNLVLSVGLVRQTNIKTVATNRDFYRAIALVSTSSGADELESLLQSYKTNKAQAEESFNKYLATSMEQDERAAAADYASDWPAYTAAVERGFAALSKGDIEQAKKSLYLKSRDNM
;
A
#
# COMPACT_ATOMS: atom_id res chain seq x y z
N MET A 1 -12.70 62.86 -5.18
CA MET A 1 -11.35 63.50 -5.22
C MET A 1 -11.19 64.76 -4.35
N SER A 2 -12.09 65.07 -3.38
CA SER A 2 -11.96 66.28 -2.53
C SER A 2 -11.41 65.99 -1.12
N VAL A 3 -11.70 64.81 -0.56
CA VAL A 3 -11.35 64.46 0.83
C VAL A 3 -9.84 64.33 1.06
N ILE A 4 -9.10 63.79 0.08
CA ILE A 4 -7.64 63.61 0.17
C ILE A 4 -6.92 64.95 0.03
N LYS A 5 -7.40 65.88 -0.82
CA LYS A 5 -6.69 67.15 -1.10
C LYS A 5 -6.58 68.05 0.13
N ASN A 6 -7.60 68.08 0.99
CA ASN A 6 -7.69 68.95 2.18
C ASN A 6 -7.08 68.37 3.47
N MET A 7 -6.47 67.17 3.43
CA MET A 7 -5.79 66.59 4.61
C MET A 7 -4.39 67.15 4.80
N LYS A 8 -4.00 67.44 6.06
CA LYS A 8 -2.63 67.80 6.45
C LYS A 8 -1.65 66.74 5.94
N LEU A 9 -0.46 67.17 5.51
CA LEU A 9 0.57 66.33 4.85
C LEU A 9 0.91 65.04 5.65
N LYS A 10 0.95 65.14 6.99
CA LYS A 10 1.13 63.98 7.90
C LYS A 10 0.03 62.91 7.76
N SER A 11 -1.22 63.33 7.56
CA SER A 11 -2.36 62.42 7.48
C SER A 11 -2.44 61.71 6.12
N LYS A 12 -1.97 62.35 5.03
CA LYS A 12 -1.78 61.70 3.72
C LYS A 12 -0.73 60.58 3.78
N LEU A 13 0.39 60.83 4.47
CA LEU A 13 1.47 59.86 4.61
C LEU A 13 1.03 58.64 5.46
N LEU A 14 0.34 58.89 6.57
CA LEU A 14 -0.23 57.82 7.40
C LEU A 14 -1.30 57.00 6.66
N PHE A 15 -2.12 57.64 5.82
CA PHE A 15 -3.13 56.94 5.02
C PHE A 15 -2.50 56.01 3.97
N ALA A 16 -1.48 56.49 3.24
CA ALA A 16 -0.76 55.67 2.27
C ALA A 16 -0.05 54.48 2.95
N PHE A 17 0.57 54.71 4.11
CA PHE A 17 1.22 53.65 4.88
C PHE A 17 0.20 52.63 5.41
N GLY A 18 -0.94 53.11 5.94
CA GLY A 18 -2.02 52.23 6.40
C GLY A 18 -2.62 51.40 5.28
N MET A 19 -2.82 51.98 4.09
CA MET A 19 -3.31 51.24 2.92
C MET A 19 -2.32 50.16 2.48
N CYS A 20 -1.02 50.45 2.49
CA CYS A 20 0.02 49.46 2.20
C CYS A 20 -0.04 48.29 3.20
N ALA A 21 -0.14 48.59 4.49
CA ALA A 21 -0.26 47.57 5.55
C ALA A 21 -1.50 46.68 5.36
N VAL A 22 -2.65 47.26 4.98
CA VAL A 22 -3.87 46.49 4.72
C VAL A 22 -3.69 45.53 3.54
N ILE A 23 -3.07 45.97 2.45
CA ILE A 23 -2.81 45.11 1.28
C ILE A 23 -1.89 43.95 1.69
N THR A 24 -0.84 44.20 2.49
CA THR A 24 0.03 43.14 3.01
C THR A 24 -0.73 42.11 3.86
N ILE A 25 -1.66 42.56 4.71
CA ILE A 25 -2.50 41.66 5.53
C ILE A 25 -3.39 40.80 4.63
N VAL A 26 -4.01 41.37 3.60
CA VAL A 26 -4.85 40.61 2.66
C VAL A 26 -4.03 39.53 1.95
N VAL A 27 -2.84 39.87 1.45
CA VAL A 27 -1.94 38.89 0.81
C VAL A 27 -1.51 37.80 1.81
N ALA A 28 -1.23 38.16 3.06
CA ALA A 28 -0.89 37.19 4.10
C ALA A 28 -2.03 36.20 4.37
N VAL A 29 -3.29 36.67 4.44
CA VAL A 29 -4.47 35.81 4.64
C VAL A 29 -4.71 34.88 3.45
N ILE A 30 -4.56 35.39 2.23
CA ILE A 30 -4.66 34.58 1.00
C ILE A 30 -3.53 33.53 0.97
N GLY A 31 -2.31 33.93 1.30
CA GLY A 31 -1.15 33.04 1.39
C GLY A 31 -1.36 31.92 2.42
N GLN A 32 -1.85 32.24 3.61
CA GLN A 32 -2.17 31.26 4.64
C GLN A 32 -3.22 30.24 4.16
N SER A 33 -4.25 30.71 3.46
CA SER A 33 -5.30 29.85 2.91
C SER A 33 -4.78 28.90 1.82
N GLY A 34 -3.86 29.38 0.97
CA GLY A 34 -3.19 28.55 -0.04
C GLY A 34 -2.28 27.50 0.57
N LEU A 35 -1.48 27.89 1.57
CA LEU A 35 -0.59 26.98 2.29
C LEU A 35 -1.36 25.88 3.03
N ASN A 36 -2.49 26.21 3.67
CA ASN A 36 -3.32 25.20 4.34
C ASN A 36 -3.88 24.17 3.36
N LYS A 37 -4.29 24.58 2.14
CA LYS A 37 -4.78 23.66 1.10
C LYS A 37 -3.65 22.77 0.56
N LEU A 38 -2.47 23.33 0.32
CA LEU A 38 -1.30 22.57 -0.09
C LEU A 38 -0.90 21.54 0.96
N ASN A 39 -0.88 21.94 2.24
CA ASN A 39 -0.52 21.04 3.34
C ASN A 39 -1.51 19.87 3.43
N ALA A 40 -2.81 20.13 3.32
CA ALA A 40 -3.82 19.08 3.30
C ALA A 40 -3.68 18.11 2.10
N GLN A 41 -3.25 18.60 0.93
CA GLN A 41 -2.98 17.74 -0.23
C GLN A 41 -1.72 16.89 -0.05
N VAL A 42 -0.65 17.48 0.50
CA VAL A 42 0.60 16.75 0.81
C VAL A 42 0.33 15.69 1.87
N ASP A 43 -0.40 16.01 2.92
CA ASP A 43 -0.82 15.05 3.96
C ASP A 43 -1.67 13.91 3.36
N ASN A 44 -2.52 14.20 2.37
CA ASN A 44 -3.28 13.16 1.68
C ASN A 44 -2.39 12.27 0.79
N ILE A 45 -1.47 12.85 0.02
CA ILE A 45 -0.53 12.10 -0.83
C ILE A 45 0.36 11.20 0.04
N VAL A 46 0.94 11.76 1.10
CA VAL A 46 1.86 11.02 1.98
C VAL A 46 1.10 10.03 2.87
N GLY A 47 -0.03 10.45 3.44
CA GLY A 47 -0.80 9.67 4.41
C GLY A 47 -1.66 8.57 3.81
N ASN A 48 -2.20 8.74 2.60
CA ASN A 48 -3.08 7.76 1.96
C ASN A 48 -2.46 7.12 0.71
N LEU A 49 -2.01 7.91 -0.29
CA LEU A 49 -1.54 7.33 -1.55
C LEU A 49 -0.22 6.56 -1.40
N VAL A 50 0.79 7.17 -0.76
CA VAL A 50 2.08 6.50 -0.53
C VAL A 50 1.92 5.30 0.42
N LEU A 51 1.04 5.42 1.41
CA LEU A 51 0.73 4.32 2.32
C LEU A 51 0.03 3.16 1.60
N SER A 52 -1.05 3.44 0.86
CA SER A 52 -1.81 2.46 0.07
C SER A 52 -0.91 1.70 -0.91
N VAL A 53 -0.15 2.43 -1.74
CA VAL A 53 0.79 1.84 -2.70
C VAL A 53 1.86 1.01 -1.99
N GLY A 54 2.39 1.50 -0.86
CA GLY A 54 3.34 0.77 -0.05
C GLY A 54 2.79 -0.56 0.49
N LEU A 55 1.55 -0.56 0.97
CA LEU A 55 0.87 -1.75 1.51
C LEU A 55 0.54 -2.77 0.42
N VAL A 56 0.05 -2.32 -0.75
CA VAL A 56 -0.17 -3.19 -1.92
C VAL A 56 1.15 -3.80 -2.38
N ARG A 57 2.23 -3.00 -2.47
CA ARG A 57 3.56 -3.48 -2.83
C ARG A 57 4.08 -4.52 -1.85
N GLN A 58 3.91 -4.28 -0.55
CA GLN A 58 4.32 -5.22 0.49
C GLN A 58 3.54 -6.55 0.38
N THR A 59 2.22 -6.47 0.17
CA THR A 59 1.35 -7.63 -0.06
C THR A 59 1.81 -8.43 -1.27
N ASN A 60 2.12 -7.76 -2.38
CA ASN A 60 2.61 -8.37 -3.62
C ASN A 60 3.95 -9.08 -3.41
N ILE A 61 4.95 -8.40 -2.84
CA ILE A 61 6.28 -8.97 -2.57
C ILE A 61 6.15 -10.24 -1.72
N LYS A 62 5.29 -10.22 -0.71
CA LYS A 62 5.11 -11.33 0.22
C LYS A 62 4.33 -12.49 -0.41
N THR A 63 3.33 -12.20 -1.23
CA THR A 63 2.63 -13.20 -2.07
C THR A 63 3.60 -13.87 -3.06
N VAL A 64 4.50 -13.13 -3.69
CA VAL A 64 5.52 -13.73 -4.57
C VAL A 64 6.51 -14.58 -3.75
N ALA A 65 6.86 -14.13 -2.54
CA ALA A 65 7.73 -14.89 -1.66
C ALA A 65 7.13 -16.24 -1.23
N THR A 66 5.81 -16.32 -0.97
CA THR A 66 5.16 -17.62 -0.66
C THR A 66 5.27 -18.61 -1.82
N ASN A 67 5.12 -18.14 -3.06
CA ASN A 67 5.28 -18.95 -4.25
C ASN A 67 6.74 -19.44 -4.40
N ARG A 68 7.70 -18.52 -4.27
CA ARG A 68 9.13 -18.83 -4.33
C ARG A 68 9.54 -19.87 -3.28
N ASP A 69 9.08 -19.72 -2.04
CA ASP A 69 9.42 -20.63 -0.95
C ASP A 69 8.89 -22.03 -1.23
N PHE A 70 7.69 -22.14 -1.82
CA PHE A 70 7.12 -23.42 -2.22
C PHE A 70 7.89 -24.10 -3.36
N TYR A 71 8.27 -23.38 -4.42
CA TYR A 71 9.09 -23.97 -5.49
C TYR A 71 10.50 -24.36 -5.01
N ARG A 72 11.08 -23.60 -4.08
CA ARG A 72 12.33 -23.99 -3.41
C ARG A 72 12.15 -25.29 -2.63
N ALA A 73 11.02 -25.48 -1.96
CA ALA A 73 10.73 -26.70 -1.23
C ALA A 73 10.59 -27.91 -2.17
N ILE A 74 9.94 -27.75 -3.33
CA ILE A 74 9.88 -28.79 -4.37
C ILE A 74 11.30 -29.16 -4.85
N ALA A 75 12.12 -28.17 -5.17
CA ALA A 75 13.49 -28.39 -5.65
C ALA A 75 14.35 -29.11 -4.61
N LEU A 76 14.24 -28.71 -3.34
CA LEU A 76 14.97 -29.28 -2.22
C LEU A 76 14.66 -30.77 -2.02
N VAL A 77 13.37 -31.12 -1.97
CA VAL A 77 12.95 -32.53 -1.81
C VAL A 77 13.35 -33.37 -3.02
N SER A 78 13.48 -32.76 -4.20
CA SER A 78 13.94 -33.44 -5.42
C SER A 78 15.43 -33.81 -5.40
N THR A 79 16.24 -33.20 -4.53
CA THR A 79 17.68 -33.49 -4.38
C THR A 79 18.00 -34.35 -3.15
N SER A 80 17.00 -35.02 -2.56
CA SER A 80 17.15 -35.91 -1.40
C SER A 80 17.80 -35.26 -0.17
N SER A 81 17.62 -33.94 -0.01
CA SER A 81 18.29 -33.14 1.01
C SER A 81 17.30 -32.59 2.05
N GLY A 82 17.63 -32.74 3.34
CA GLY A 82 17.22 -31.88 4.46
C GLY A 82 15.73 -31.76 4.81
N ALA A 83 15.22 -32.64 5.69
CA ALA A 83 13.92 -32.40 6.36
C ALA A 83 13.91 -31.08 7.17
N ASP A 84 15.05 -30.71 7.76
CA ASP A 84 15.22 -29.45 8.49
C ASP A 84 15.12 -28.22 7.58
N GLU A 85 15.62 -28.34 6.34
CA GLU A 85 15.56 -27.27 5.34
C GLU A 85 14.13 -27.12 4.79
N LEU A 86 13.37 -28.21 4.70
CA LEU A 86 11.95 -28.18 4.34
C LEU A 86 11.12 -27.46 5.41
N GLU A 87 11.36 -27.75 6.69
CA GLU A 87 10.65 -27.05 7.79
C GLU A 87 11.01 -25.56 7.82
N SER A 88 12.27 -25.20 7.58
CA SER A 88 12.70 -23.81 7.44
C SER A 88 11.96 -23.07 6.32
N LEU A 89 11.79 -23.72 5.16
CA LEU A 89 11.01 -23.17 4.05
C LEU A 89 9.52 -23.06 4.37
N LEU A 90 8.95 -24.03 5.10
CA LEU A 90 7.57 -23.96 5.57
C LEU A 90 7.37 -22.79 6.54
N GLN A 91 8.32 -22.56 7.44
CA GLN A 91 8.27 -21.43 8.37
C GLN A 91 8.45 -20.09 7.65
N SER A 92 9.33 -20.02 6.64
CA SER A 92 9.45 -18.85 5.75
C SER A 92 8.14 -18.57 5.02
N TYR A 93 7.50 -19.61 4.47
CA TYR A 93 6.18 -19.51 3.83
C TYR A 93 5.13 -18.96 4.80
N LYS A 94 4.99 -19.51 6.01
CA LYS A 94 4.03 -19.04 7.03
C LYS A 94 4.27 -17.57 7.39
N THR A 95 5.54 -17.18 7.54
CA THR A 95 5.92 -15.79 7.84
C THR A 95 5.55 -14.85 6.69
N ASN A 96 5.86 -15.24 5.44
CA ASN A 96 5.50 -14.43 4.27
C ASN A 96 3.97 -14.35 4.07
N LYS A 97 3.24 -15.45 4.29
CA LYS A 97 1.77 -15.49 4.28
C LYS A 97 1.19 -14.48 5.29
N ALA A 98 1.61 -14.57 6.54
CA ALA A 98 1.13 -13.69 7.60
C ALA A 98 1.43 -12.21 7.31
N GLN A 99 2.63 -11.90 6.78
CA GLN A 99 2.99 -10.53 6.41
C GLN A 99 2.22 -10.01 5.19
N ALA A 100 1.87 -10.88 4.23
CA ALA A 100 0.98 -10.53 3.13
C ALA A 100 -0.41 -10.18 3.66
N GLU A 101 -0.99 -11.04 4.51
CA GLU A 101 -2.30 -10.85 5.13
C GLU A 101 -2.36 -9.59 6.00
N GLU A 102 -1.34 -9.35 6.82
CA GLU A 102 -1.25 -8.16 7.65
C GLU A 102 -1.22 -6.88 6.79
N SER A 103 -0.39 -6.87 5.74
CA SER A 103 -0.27 -5.70 4.85
C SER A 103 -1.54 -5.47 4.05
N PHE A 104 -2.18 -6.54 3.60
CA PHE A 104 -3.44 -6.48 2.87
C PHE A 104 -4.59 -5.98 3.77
N ASN A 105 -4.68 -6.45 5.01
CA ASN A 105 -5.67 -5.97 5.97
C ASN A 105 -5.49 -4.49 6.29
N LYS A 106 -4.24 -4.01 6.38
CA LYS A 106 -3.95 -2.57 6.50
C LYS A 106 -4.35 -1.81 5.24
N TYR A 107 -4.13 -2.38 4.05
CA TYR A 107 -4.55 -1.77 2.78
C TYR A 107 -6.08 -1.61 2.71
N LEU A 108 -6.85 -2.62 3.12
CA LEU A 108 -8.31 -2.58 3.17
C LEU A 108 -8.86 -1.49 4.11
N ALA A 109 -8.07 -1.02 5.07
CA ALA A 109 -8.45 0.07 5.98
C ALA A 109 -8.17 1.46 5.39
N THR A 110 -7.52 1.55 4.22
CA THR A 110 -7.25 2.83 3.54
C THR A 110 -8.48 3.33 2.78
N SER A 111 -8.48 4.60 2.39
CA SER A 111 -9.53 5.14 1.52
C SER A 111 -9.34 4.59 0.10
N MET A 112 -10.26 3.74 -0.35
CA MET A 112 -10.16 3.05 -1.64
C MET A 112 -11.16 3.56 -2.67
N GLU A 113 -10.69 3.68 -3.92
CA GLU A 113 -11.55 3.90 -5.09
C GLU A 113 -12.37 2.64 -5.43
N GLN A 114 -13.26 2.74 -6.43
CA GLN A 114 -14.20 1.65 -6.74
C GLN A 114 -13.51 0.47 -7.42
N ASP A 115 -12.58 0.75 -8.33
CA ASP A 115 -11.74 -0.22 -9.02
C ASP A 115 -10.78 -0.94 -8.05
N GLU A 116 -10.18 -0.20 -7.11
CA GLU A 116 -9.37 -0.75 -6.03
C GLU A 116 -10.17 -1.76 -5.19
N ARG A 117 -11.42 -1.45 -4.87
CA ARG A 117 -12.30 -2.36 -4.11
C ARG A 117 -12.62 -3.63 -4.87
N ALA A 118 -12.86 -3.54 -6.18
CA ALA A 118 -13.08 -4.71 -7.02
C ALA A 118 -11.82 -5.60 -7.04
N ALA A 119 -10.65 -5.02 -7.31
CA ALA A 119 -9.38 -5.78 -7.33
C ALA A 119 -9.03 -6.40 -5.97
N ALA A 120 -9.29 -5.69 -4.86
CA ALA A 120 -9.10 -6.23 -3.52
C ALA A 120 -10.06 -7.38 -3.21
N ALA A 121 -11.31 -7.32 -3.69
CA ALA A 121 -12.28 -8.40 -3.53
C ALA A 121 -11.83 -9.66 -4.30
N ASP A 122 -11.32 -9.50 -5.53
CA ASP A 122 -10.78 -10.60 -6.33
C ASP A 122 -9.61 -11.27 -5.60
N TYR A 123 -8.65 -10.49 -5.10
CA TYR A 123 -7.53 -11.01 -4.32
C TYR A 123 -8.01 -11.74 -3.05
N ALA A 124 -8.94 -11.15 -2.30
CA ALA A 124 -9.49 -11.74 -1.08
C ALA A 124 -10.23 -13.07 -1.33
N SER A 125 -10.86 -13.21 -2.50
CA SER A 125 -11.50 -14.45 -2.96
C SER A 125 -10.46 -15.51 -3.36
N ASP A 126 -9.39 -15.11 -4.05
CA ASP A 126 -8.40 -16.02 -4.60
C ASP A 126 -7.37 -16.52 -3.59
N TRP A 127 -6.98 -15.66 -2.64
CA TRP A 127 -5.92 -15.91 -1.68
C TRP A 127 -6.12 -17.16 -0.81
N PRO A 128 -7.32 -17.44 -0.24
CA PRO A 128 -7.55 -18.65 0.55
C PRO A 128 -7.37 -19.93 -0.27
N ALA A 129 -7.84 -19.94 -1.52
CA ALA A 129 -7.70 -21.11 -2.38
C ALA A 129 -6.23 -21.38 -2.74
N TYR A 130 -5.47 -20.32 -3.03
CA TYR A 130 -4.03 -20.40 -3.30
C TYR A 130 -3.25 -20.91 -2.08
N THR A 131 -3.47 -20.32 -0.90
CA THR A 131 -2.74 -20.74 0.31
C THR A 131 -3.07 -22.15 0.74
N ALA A 132 -4.33 -22.59 0.62
CA ALA A 132 -4.74 -23.97 0.86
C ALA A 132 -4.12 -24.95 -0.15
N ALA A 133 -3.91 -24.54 -1.40
CA ALA A 133 -3.18 -25.34 -2.39
C ALA A 133 -1.70 -25.51 -1.98
N VAL A 134 -1.02 -24.41 -1.64
CA VAL A 134 0.39 -24.44 -1.21
C VAL A 134 0.58 -25.27 0.07
N GLU A 135 -0.32 -25.13 1.06
CA GLU A 135 -0.27 -25.89 2.31
C GLU A 135 -0.47 -27.40 2.09
N ARG A 136 -1.40 -27.79 1.20
CA ARG A 136 -1.52 -29.18 0.75
C ARG A 136 -0.25 -29.66 0.05
N GLY A 137 0.40 -28.78 -0.72
CA GLY A 137 1.68 -29.06 -1.35
C GLY A 137 2.79 -29.33 -0.34
N PHE A 138 2.96 -28.48 0.68
CA PHE A 138 3.92 -28.71 1.76
C PHE A 138 3.65 -30.03 2.51
N ALA A 139 2.39 -30.36 2.76
CA ALA A 139 2.00 -31.64 3.37
C ALA A 139 2.27 -32.87 2.49
N ALA A 140 2.34 -32.70 1.16
CA ALA A 140 2.77 -33.74 0.24
C ALA A 140 4.31 -33.87 0.24
N LEU A 141 5.02 -32.74 0.23
CA LEU A 141 6.48 -32.69 0.31
C LEU A 141 7.02 -33.33 1.60
N SER A 142 6.34 -33.14 2.74
CA SER A 142 6.72 -33.78 4.01
C SER A 142 6.61 -35.31 3.99
N LYS A 143 5.90 -35.87 3.00
CA LYS A 143 5.78 -37.32 2.75
C LYS A 143 6.67 -37.80 1.60
N GLY A 144 7.47 -36.91 1.00
CA GLY A 144 8.27 -37.18 -0.18
C GLY A 144 7.47 -37.22 -1.49
N ASP A 145 6.19 -36.85 -1.49
CA ASP A 145 5.32 -36.90 -2.68
C ASP A 145 5.43 -35.60 -3.51
N ILE A 146 6.50 -35.53 -4.30
CA ILE A 146 6.81 -34.39 -5.16
C ILE A 146 5.75 -34.20 -6.25
N GLU A 147 5.20 -35.28 -6.80
CA GLU A 147 4.23 -35.21 -7.89
C GLU A 147 2.89 -34.64 -7.41
N GLN A 148 2.43 -35.06 -6.23
CA GLN A 148 1.26 -34.47 -5.61
C GLN A 148 1.48 -33.00 -5.22
N ALA A 149 2.69 -32.65 -4.74
CA ALA A 149 3.05 -31.27 -4.45
C ALA A 149 2.97 -30.38 -5.69
N LYS A 150 3.54 -30.80 -6.83
CA LYS A 150 3.43 -30.06 -8.10
C LYS A 150 1.96 -29.85 -8.50
N LYS A 151 1.14 -30.89 -8.44
CA LYS A 151 -0.29 -30.84 -8.82
C LYS A 151 -1.13 -29.89 -7.94
N SER A 152 -0.72 -29.67 -6.70
CA SER A 152 -1.49 -28.84 -5.75
C SER A 152 -1.77 -27.43 -6.27
N LEU A 153 -0.84 -26.82 -7.02
CA LEU A 153 -1.01 -25.49 -7.62
C LEU A 153 -1.80 -25.47 -8.94
N TYR A 154 -1.85 -26.60 -9.67
CA TYR A 154 -2.50 -26.64 -10.99
C TYR A 154 -4.02 -26.78 -10.94
N LEU A 155 -4.59 -27.19 -9.79
CA LEU A 155 -6.01 -27.50 -9.69
C LEU A 155 -6.94 -26.29 -9.89
N LYS A 156 -6.50 -25.05 -9.61
CA LYS A 156 -7.31 -23.84 -9.88
C LYS A 156 -7.10 -23.25 -11.29
N SER A 157 -5.97 -23.52 -11.93
CA SER A 157 -5.70 -23.03 -13.31
C SER A 157 -6.60 -23.69 -14.37
N ARG A 158 -7.20 -24.84 -14.06
CA ARG A 158 -8.01 -25.63 -15.00
C ARG A 158 -9.51 -25.34 -14.94
N ASP A 159 -9.99 -24.75 -13.85
CA ASP A 159 -11.42 -24.43 -13.66
C ASP A 159 -11.79 -23.04 -14.23
N ASN A 160 -10.79 -22.24 -14.63
CA ASN A 160 -10.95 -20.91 -15.23
C ASN A 160 -10.55 -20.87 -16.73
N MET A 161 -10.46 -22.03 -17.40
CA MET A 161 -10.33 -22.17 -18.88
C MET A 161 -11.57 -22.90 -19.41
#